data_AF-A0A3N5JF44-F1
#
_entry.id   AF-A0A3N5JF44-F1
#
_cell.length_a   1.000
_cell.length_b   1.000
_cell.length_c   1.000
_cell.angle_alpha   90.00
_cell.angle_beta   90.00
_cell.angle_gamma   90.00
#
_symmetry.space_group_name_H-M   'P 1'
#
loop_
_entity.id
_entity.type
_entity.pdbx_description
1 polymer ?
#
loop_
_entity_poly.entity_id
_entity_poly.type
_entity_poly.pdbx_seq_one_letter_code
_entity_poly.pdbx_strand_id
1 'polypeptide(L)' 'MDDLFFQINQELSQGRDIVLATIVGQKGSAPRTTGTRFLIRSDGRFSGTIGGG' A
#
# COMPACT_ATOMS: atom_id res chain seq x y z
N MET A 1 12.92 9.23 -1.69
CA MET A 1 12.39 8.72 -0.41
C MET A 1 10.95 8.31 -0.71
N ASP A 2 10.59 7.03 -0.61
CA ASP A 2 9.31 6.52 -1.13
C ASP A 2 8.12 7.28 -0.53
N ASP A 3 7.35 7.96 -1.38
CA ASP A 3 6.17 8.76 -1.02
C ASP A 3 5.19 8.00 -0.10
N LEU A 4 5.08 6.69 -0.29
CA LEU A 4 4.23 5.82 0.53
C LEU A 4 4.64 5.79 2.01
N PHE A 5 5.94 5.71 2.32
CA PHE A 5 6.40 5.67 3.72
C PHE A 5 6.26 7.03 4.39
N PHE A 6 6.39 8.11 3.64
CA PHE A 6 6.09 9.45 4.16
C PHE A 6 4.61 9.56 4.54
N GLN A 7 3.70 9.10 3.68
CA GLN A 7 2.26 9.07 3.97
C GLN A 7 1.96 8.19 5.19
N ILE A 8 2.54 6.98 5.28
CA ILE A 8 2.39 6.11 6.45
C ILE A 8 2.78 6.84 7.74
N ASN A 9 3.95 7.47 7.77
CA ASN A 9 4.41 8.24 8.94
C ASN A 9 3.47 9.41 9.27
N GLN A 10 2.94 10.09 8.26
CA GLN A 10 1.99 11.17 8.45
C GLN A 10 0.67 10.70 9.05
N GLU A 11 0.10 9.58 8.58
CA GLU A 11 -1.13 9.03 9.13
C GLU A 11 -0.93 8.56 10.58
N LEU A 12 0.15 7.82 10.84
CA LEU A 12 0.47 7.30 12.17
C LEU A 12 0.77 8.41 13.18
N SER A 13 1.51 9.46 12.78
CA SER A 13 1.78 10.61 13.66
C SER A 13 0.54 11.41 14.03
N GLN A 14 -0.54 11.27 13.26
CA GLN A 14 -1.83 11.91 13.51
C GLN A 14 -2.82 10.97 14.22
N GLY A 15 -2.35 9.80 14.68
CA GLY A 15 -3.15 8.83 15.42
C GLY A 15 -4.24 8.15 14.60
N ARG A 16 -4.09 8.11 13.26
CA ARG A 16 -5.06 7.46 12.38
C ARG A 16 -4.65 6.04 12.04
N ASP A 17 -5.64 5.17 12.04
CA ASP A 17 -5.49 3.78 11.64
C ASP A 17 -5.28 3.66 10.12
N ILE A 18 -4.39 2.75 9.74
CA ILE A 18 -4.06 2.43 8.37
C ILE A 18 -3.86 0.92 8.19
N VAL A 19 -4.01 0.44 6.96
CA VAL A 19 -3.62 -0.91 6.56
C VAL A 19 -2.61 -0.80 5.42
N LEU A 20 -1.49 -1.53 5.55
CA LEU A 20 -0.50 -1.69 4.49
C LEU A 20 -0.56 -3.12 3.96
N ALA A 21 -0.97 -3.29 2.71
CA ALA A 21 -0.89 -4.55 1.99
C ALA A 21 0.39 -4.59 1.13
N THR A 22 1.04 -5.76 1.08
CA THR A 22 2.25 -5.99 0.27
C THR A 22 2.14 -7.32 -0.47
N ILE A 23 2.47 -7.34 -1.76
CA ILE A 23 2.60 -8.58 -2.52
C ILE A 23 3.89 -9.28 -2.07
N VAL A 24 3.75 -10.41 -1.38
CA VAL A 24 4.90 -11.21 -0.88
C VAL A 24 5.36 -12.30 -1.84
N GLY A 25 4.57 -12.57 -2.88
CA GLY A 25 4.89 -13.56 -3.91
C GLY A 25 3.82 -13.61 -5.00
N GLN A 26 4.19 -14.15 -6.15
CA GLN A 26 3.30 -14.35 -7.30
C GLN A 26 3.56 -15.72 -7.90
N LYS A 27 2.50 -16.39 -8.37
CA LYS A 27 2.59 -17.60 -9.18
C LYS A 27 1.99 -17.33 -10.56
N GLY A 28 2.74 -17.60 -11.63
CA GLY A 28 2.35 -17.25 -13.00
C GLY A 28 2.62 -15.78 -13.35
N SER A 29 1.97 -15.26 -14.40
CA SER A 29 2.10 -13.86 -14.84
C SER A 29 0.98 -13.00 -14.26
N ALA A 30 1.31 -11.99 -13.47
CA ALA A 30 0.40 -10.95 -12.98
C ALA A 30 0.99 -9.56 -13.24
N PRO A 31 0.16 -8.50 -13.32
CA PRO A 31 0.60 -7.16 -13.71
C PRO A 31 1.48 -6.46 -12.67
N ARG A 32 1.63 -7.02 -11.45
CA ARG A 32 2.37 -6.41 -10.34
C ARG A 32 3.31 -7.44 -9.71
N THR A 33 4.55 -7.04 -9.47
CA THR A 33 5.59 -7.92 -8.92
C THR A 33 5.62 -7.91 -7.40
N THR A 34 6.29 -8.92 -6.82
CA THR A 34 6.65 -8.97 -5.40
C THR A 34 7.26 -7.65 -4.92
N GLY A 35 6.85 -7.19 -3.75
CA GLY A 35 7.26 -5.90 -3.17
C GLY A 35 6.36 -4.73 -3.52
N THR A 36 5.37 -4.91 -4.41
CA THR A 36 4.33 -3.90 -4.64
C THR A 36 3.50 -3.69 -3.37
N ARG A 37 3.24 -2.43 -3.01
CA ARG A 37 2.57 -2.01 -1.78
C ARG A 37 1.31 -1.21 -2.05
N PHE A 38 0.37 -1.28 -1.11
CA PHE A 38 -0.92 -0.61 -1.16
C PHE A 38 -1.34 -0.18 0.24
N LEU A 39 -1.48 1.12 0.44
CA LEU A 39 -1.87 1.74 1.70
C LEU A 39 -3.35 2.08 1.67
N ILE A 40 -4.10 1.69 2.70
CA ILE A 40 -5.54 1.97 2.85
C ILE A 40 -5.73 2.76 4.15
N ARG A 41 -6.50 3.84 4.08
CA ARG A 41 -6.89 4.69 5.21
C ARG A 41 -8.27 4.27 5.74
N SER A 42 -8.58 4.66 6.97
CA SER A 42 -9.87 4.39 7.61
C SER A 42 -11.09 4.95 6.87
N ASP A 43 -10.90 6.00 6.07
CA ASP A 43 -11.93 6.60 5.21
C ASP A 43 -12.11 5.87 3.87
N GLY A 44 -11.39 4.76 3.65
CA GLY A 44 -11.42 3.97 2.42
C GLY A 44 -10.55 4.53 1.29
N ARG A 45 -9.88 5.68 1.45
CA ARG A 45 -8.92 6.18 0.46
C ARG A 45 -7.65 5.34 0.50
N PHE A 46 -7.01 5.20 -0.65
CA PHE A 46 -5.79 4.40 -0.77
C PHE A 46 -4.72 5.03 -1.65
N SER A 47 -3.48 4.57 -1.46
CA SER A 47 -2.31 4.93 -2.27
C SER A 47 -1.61 3.67 -2.74
N GLY A 48 -1.15 3.64 -3.98
CA GLY A 48 -0.57 2.45 -4.63
C GLY A 48 -1.62 1.57 -5.30
N THR A 49 -1.20 0.38 -5.77
CA THR A 49 -2.09 -0.61 -6.37
C THR A 49 -1.49 -2.00 -6.27
N ILE A 50 -2.31 -3.02 -6.00
CA ILE A 50 -1.92 -4.43 -6.01
C ILE A 50 -2.33 -5.17 -7.28
N GLY A 51 -2.97 -4.51 -8.25
CA GLY A 51 -3.51 -5.17 -9.44
C GLY A 51 -3.69 -4.23 -10.65
N GLY A 52 -4.47 -4.69 -11.63
CA GLY A 52 -4.78 -3.97 -12.87
C GLY A 52 -6.27 -3.85 -13.18
N GLY A 53 -7.16 -4.32 -12.30
CA GLY A 53 -8.56 -4.64 -12.60
C GLY A 53 -8.80 -6.13 -12.50
#